data_AF-A0A964Z9I1-F1
#
_entry.id   AF-A0A964Z9I1-F1
#
_cell.length_a   1.000
_cell.length_b   1.000
_cell.length_c   1.000
_cell.angle_alpha   90.00
_cell.angle_beta   90.00
_cell.angle_gamma   90.00
#
_symmetry.space_group_name_H-M   'P 1'
#
loop_
_entity.id
_entity.type
_entity.pdbx_description
1 polymer ?
#
loop_
_entity_poly.entity_id
_entity_poly.type
_entity_poly.pdbx_seq_one_letter_code
_entity_poly.pdbx_strand_id
1 'polypeptide(L)' 'MSSVQYRVVFGKKDEVVEGPDDAALVITVSAADAAGDPTSLYMQGKLKAVGSSGELFELLRTKEVSRVLARLASRP' A
#
# COMPACT_ATOMS: atom_id res chain seq x y z
N MET A 1 4.71 -2.89 -17.83
CA MET A 1 4.11 -3.14 -16.51
C MET A 1 5.15 -2.72 -15.49
N SER A 2 4.91 -1.61 -14.80
CA SER A 2 5.72 -1.19 -13.67
C SER A 2 5.42 -2.12 -12.48
N SER A 3 6.47 -2.45 -11.74
CA SER A 3 6.41 -3.35 -10.58
C SER A 3 5.99 -2.57 -9.34
N VAL A 4 4.99 -3.08 -8.61
CA VAL A 4 4.45 -2.46 -7.39
C VAL A 4 4.71 -3.39 -6.21
N GLN A 5 5.15 -2.82 -5.08
CA GLN A 5 5.26 -3.51 -3.81
C GLN A 5 4.31 -2.87 -2.78
N TYR A 6 3.51 -3.69 -2.12
CA TYR A 6 2.60 -3.30 -1.05
C TYR A 6 3.13 -3.75 0.30
N ARG A 7 3.08 -2.88 1.29
CA ARG A 7 3.59 -3.11 2.65
C ARG A 7 2.54 -2.72 3.68
N VAL A 8 2.17 -3.66 4.54
CA VAL A 8 1.34 -3.41 5.72
C VAL A 8 2.19 -3.61 6.97
N VAL A 9 2.36 -2.56 7.77
CA VAL A 9 3.22 -2.57 8.96
C VAL A 9 2.36 -2.73 10.21
N PHE A 10 2.56 -3.82 10.94
CA PHE A 10 1.92 -4.12 12.22
C PHE A 10 2.75 -3.63 13.41
N GLY A 11 4.08 -3.55 13.24
CA GLY A 11 5.00 -3.05 14.25
C GLY A 11 6.43 -2.91 13.73
N LYS A 12 7.38 -2.54 14.60
CA LYS A 12 8.77 -2.18 14.22
C LYS A 12 9.53 -3.26 13.42
N LYS A 13 9.14 -4.52 13.53
CA LYS A 13 9.74 -5.67 12.81
C LYS A 13 8.67 -6.62 12.27
N ASP A 14 7.43 -6.19 12.26
CA ASP A 14 6.30 -7.00 11.85
C ASP A 14 5.63 -6.29 10.70
N GLU A 15 5.88 -6.80 9.50
CA GLU A 15 5.28 -6.30 8.29
C GLU A 15 4.99 -7.44 7.31
N VAL A 16 4.03 -7.12 6.45
CA VAL A 16 3.57 -7.98 5.38
C VAL A 16 3.91 -7.29 4.08
N VAL A 17 4.66 -7.99 3.23
CA VAL A 17 5.09 -7.46 1.93
C VAL A 17 4.56 -8.34 0.82
N GLU A 18 4.07 -7.71 -0.24
CA GLU A 18 3.70 -8.37 -1.49
C GLU A 18 4.23 -7.56 -2.68
N GLY A 19 4.86 -8.24 -3.63
CA GLY A 19 5.51 -7.62 -4.78
C GLY A 19 7.04 -7.71 -4.71
N PRO A 20 7.74 -7.40 -5.80
CA PRO A 20 9.19 -7.59 -5.90
C PRO A 20 9.97 -6.53 -5.11
N ASP A 21 11.19 -6.86 -4.68
CA ASP A 21 12.06 -5.97 -3.89
C ASP A 21 12.58 -4.76 -4.67
N ASP A 22 12.63 -4.87 -6.00
CA ASP A 22 13.03 -3.82 -6.94
C ASP A 22 11.82 -3.09 -7.55
N ALA A 23 10.68 -3.09 -6.84
CA ALA A 23 9.48 -2.40 -7.29
C ALA A 23 9.72 -0.91 -7.57
N ALA A 24 9.24 -0.45 -8.73
CA ALA A 24 9.28 0.95 -9.12
C ALA A 24 8.32 1.84 -8.31
N LEU A 25 7.32 1.24 -7.67
CA LEU A 25 6.40 1.89 -6.76
C LEU A 25 6.25 1.05 -5.48
N VAL A 26 6.57 1.63 -4.33
CA VAL A 26 6.37 1.01 -3.01
C VAL A 26 5.27 1.75 -2.27
N ILE A 27 4.21 1.05 -1.90
CA ILE A 27 3.05 1.55 -1.16
C ILE A 27 3.09 0.97 0.25
N THR A 28 3.10 1.82 1.28
CA THR A 28 3.22 1.41 2.68
C THR A 28 2.13 2.04 3.53
N VAL A 29 1.50 1.25 4.40
CA VAL A 29 0.48 1.71 5.36
C VAL A 29 0.63 1.00 6.70
N SER A 30 0.15 1.60 7.78
CA SER A 30 -0.01 0.90 9.07
C SER A 30 -1.16 -0.11 8.99
N ALA A 31 -1.07 -1.23 9.72
CA ALA A 31 -2.18 -2.18 9.84
C ALA A 31 -3.44 -1.53 10.43
N ALA A 32 -3.28 -0.57 11.34
CA ALA A 32 -4.39 0.17 11.96
C ALA A 32 -5.18 1.02 10.94
N ASP A 33 -4.51 1.50 9.88
CA ASP A 33 -5.14 2.29 8.83
C ASP A 33 -5.50 1.45 7.58
N ALA A 34 -5.07 0.19 7.48
CA ALA A 34 -5.16 -0.61 6.25
C ALA A 34 -6.60 -0.90 5.76
N ALA A 35 -7.60 -0.75 6.63
CA ALA A 35 -9.02 -0.85 6.28
C ALA A 35 -9.65 0.49 5.81
N GLY A 36 -8.93 1.61 5.94
CA GLY A 36 -9.39 2.93 5.52
C GLY A 36 -9.32 3.13 4.00
N ASP A 37 -9.93 4.22 3.52
CA ASP A 37 -9.83 4.62 2.11
C ASP A 37 -8.39 5.05 1.74
N PRO A 38 -7.70 4.33 0.83
CA PRO A 38 -6.29 4.60 0.53
C PRO A 38 -6.03 6.00 -0.04
N THR A 39 -6.99 6.57 -0.77
CA THR A 39 -6.87 7.93 -1.31
C THR A 39 -6.83 8.94 -0.18
N SER A 40 -7.77 8.85 0.76
CA SER A 40 -7.83 9.70 1.95
C SER A 40 -6.59 9.53 2.82
N LEU A 41 -6.13 8.29 3.03
CA LEU A 41 -4.93 8.00 3.81
C LEU A 41 -3.66 8.57 3.17
N TYR A 42 -3.55 8.53 1.84
CA TYR A 42 -2.45 9.15 1.13
C TYR A 42 -2.45 10.67 1.32
N MET A 43 -3.61 11.31 1.18
CA MET A 43 -3.76 12.76 1.38
C MET A 43 -3.49 13.19 2.83
N GLN A 44 -3.78 12.34 3.81
CA GLN A 44 -3.45 12.56 5.23
C GLN A 44 -1.99 12.21 5.56
N GLY A 45 -1.23 11.67 4.60
CA GLY A 45 0.15 11.22 4.80
C GLY A 45 0.29 9.95 5.64
N LYS A 46 -0.79 9.20 5.87
CA LYS A 46 -0.79 7.91 6.59
C LYS A 46 -0.43 6.73 5.69
N LEU A 47 -0.81 6.80 4.42
CA LEU A 47 -0.30 5.92 3.38
C LEU A 47 0.88 6.62 2.71
N LYS A 48 2.01 5.94 2.63
CA LYS A 48 3.22 6.42 1.96
C LYS A 48 3.37 5.73 0.62
N ALA A 49 3.78 6.48 -0.37
CA ALA A 49 4.13 5.97 -1.69
C ALA A 49 5.50 6.52 -2.07
N VAL A 50 6.39 5.63 -2.53
CA VAL A 50 7.71 5.99 -3.04
C VAL A 50 7.81 5.45 -4.46
N GLY A 51 8.00 6.33 -5.45
CA GLY A 51 8.02 5.96 -6.87
C GLY A 51 7.08 6.81 -7.71
N SER A 52 6.48 6.20 -8.74
CA SER A 52 5.60 6.86 -9.70
C SER A 52 4.25 7.27 -9.10
N SER A 53 4.03 8.58 -8.92
CA SER A 53 2.74 9.11 -8.48
C SER A 53 1.61 8.83 -9.48
N GLY A 54 1.89 8.84 -10.78
CA GLY A 54 0.88 8.57 -11.81
C GLY A 54 0.32 7.14 -11.71
N GLU A 55 1.21 6.18 -11.48
CA GLU A 55 0.82 4.79 -11.26
C GLU A 55 0.04 4.61 -9.95
N LEU A 56 0.47 5.27 -8.87
CA LEU A 56 -0.30 5.29 -7.62
C LEU A 56 -1.74 5.75 -7.86
N PHE A 57 -1.94 6.87 -8.56
CA PHE A 57 -3.28 7.40 -8.81
C PHE A 57 -4.13 6.47 -9.68
N GLU A 58 -3.55 5.77 -10.66
CA GLU A 58 -4.27 4.73 -11.42
C GLU A 58 -4.69 3.55 -10.53
N LEU A 59 -3.82 3.09 -9.63
CA LEU A 59 -4.13 2.02 -8.68
C LEU A 59 -5.19 2.43 -7.64
N LEU A 60 -5.16 3.68 -7.19
CA LEU A 60 -6.18 4.26 -6.32
C LEU A 60 -7.53 4.33 -7.04
N ARG A 61 -7.54 4.81 -8.29
CA ARG A 61 -8.74 4.90 -9.15
C ARG A 61 -9.37 3.53 -9.40
N THR A 62 -8.56 2.51 -9.62
CA THR A 62 -9.01 1.13 -9.86
C THR A 62 -9.35 0.35 -8.58
N LYS A 63 -9.12 0.95 -7.40
CA LYS A 63 -9.30 0.34 -6.07
C LYS A 63 -8.42 -0.89 -5.81
N GLU A 64 -7.36 -1.07 -6.60
CA GLU A 64 -6.44 -2.18 -6.43
C GLU A 64 -5.70 -2.10 -5.09
N VAL A 65 -5.26 -0.88 -4.72
CA VAL A 65 -4.62 -0.61 -3.43
C VAL A 65 -5.52 -1.05 -2.26
N SER A 66 -6.79 -0.70 -2.28
CA SER A 66 -7.74 -1.10 -1.22
C SER A 66 -7.84 -2.61 -1.07
N ARG A 67 -7.95 -3.33 -2.20
CA ARG A 67 -8.09 -4.78 -2.21
C ARG A 67 -6.85 -5.48 -1.65
N VAL A 68 -5.67 -5.05 -2.09
CA VAL A 68 -4.41 -5.67 -1.67
C VAL A 68 -4.15 -5.37 -0.19
N LEU A 69 -4.22 -4.11 0.22
CA LEU A 69 -3.95 -3.74 1.62
C LEU A 69 -4.92 -4.41 2.60
N ALA A 70 -6.21 -4.48 2.29
CA ALA A 70 -7.18 -5.18 3.13
C ALA A 70 -6.87 -6.67 3.28
N ARG A 71 -6.47 -7.34 2.19
CA ARG A 71 -6.05 -8.76 2.22
C ARG A 71 -4.77 -8.99 3.00
N LEU A 72 -3.79 -8.10 2.86
CA LEU A 72 -2.53 -8.18 3.62
C LEU A 72 -2.74 -7.89 5.11
N ALA A 73 -3.71 -7.03 5.45
CA ALA A 73 -4.08 -6.74 6.83
C ALA A 73 -4.91 -7.86 7.49
N SER A 74 -5.67 -8.64 6.70
CA SER A 74 -6.54 -9.71 7.20
C SER A 74 -5.81 -11.05 7.42
N ARG A 75 -4.50 -11.03 7.69
CA ARG A 75 -3.79 -12.27 8.07
C ARG A 75 -4.43 -12.84 9.35
N PRO A 76 -4.58 -14.17 9.48
CA PRO A 76 -4.92 -14.79 10.76
C PRO A 76 -3.82 -14.56 11.80
#